data_AF-A0A812RHV7-F1
#
_entry.id   AF-A0A812RHV7-F1
#
_cell.length_a   1.000
_cell.length_b   1.000
_cell.length_c   1.000
_cell.angle_alpha   90.00
_cell.angle_beta   90.00
_cell.angle_gamma   90.00
#
_symmetry.space_group_name_H-M   'P 1'
#
loop_
_entity.id
_entity.type
_entity.pdbx_description
1 polymer ?
#
loop_
_entity_poly.entity_id
_entity_poly.type
_entity_poly.pdbx_seq_one_letter_code
_entity_poly.pdbx_strand_id
1 'polypeptide(L)'
;SNPAKRDDEADRPFRRNEELAGKFRDDWTSGKIDSAATETLIETLRSGSNDDACDQVVQLINQGIHPQVIWDALHVVAGEMVMQQPAIVPLHSVTTTNALRYAYETCGDDETRRMLMLQNAAFLPMFRSGMRGRGGVSEVNVGKLDPHKPTGDTEESVEEIFATLGTDPMQAAQMTLGYLRDPENHSAKAKQLIDAARVLVFRKGTNAHDYKFSSAILEDYYHVSPQWRDTYLASNIFLLRDSKRADNQLVQRIQSALA
;
A
#
# COMPACT_ATOMS: atom_id res chain seq x y z
N SER A 1 -6.18 -19.02 -25.34
CA SER A 1 -6.99 -18.03 -26.08
C SER A 1 -6.17 -16.77 -26.26
N ASN A 2 -6.39 -15.96 -27.30
CA ASN A 2 -5.72 -14.66 -27.44
C ASN A 2 -6.37 -13.67 -26.44
N PRO A 3 -5.63 -13.14 -25.45
CA PRO A 3 -6.19 -12.17 -24.50
C PRO A 3 -6.84 -10.97 -25.19
N ALA A 4 -6.29 -10.51 -26.32
CA ALA A 4 -6.80 -9.37 -27.08
C ALA A 4 -8.18 -9.60 -27.72
N LYS A 5 -8.67 -10.85 -27.77
CA LYS A 5 -9.97 -11.20 -28.40
C LYS A 5 -10.98 -11.75 -27.40
N ARG A 6 -10.64 -11.80 -26.12
CA ARG A 6 -11.46 -12.37 -25.06
C ARG A 6 -12.22 -11.27 -24.32
N ASP A 7 -13.43 -11.58 -23.86
CA ASP A 7 -14.23 -10.71 -22.99
C ASP A 7 -14.30 -11.27 -21.57
N ASP A 8 -13.15 -11.45 -20.93
CA ASP A 8 -13.13 -11.81 -19.52
C ASP A 8 -13.40 -10.57 -18.66
N GLU A 9 -14.08 -10.77 -17.54
CA GLU A 9 -14.43 -9.71 -16.59
C GLU A 9 -13.21 -8.87 -16.17
N ALA A 10 -12.04 -9.52 -16.04
CA ALA A 10 -10.79 -8.84 -15.69
C ALA A 10 -10.23 -7.93 -16.79
N ASP A 11 -10.61 -8.16 -18.05
CA ASP A 11 -10.13 -7.40 -19.21
C ASP A 11 -11.05 -6.19 -19.53
N ARG A 12 -12.28 -6.16 -18.98
CA ARG A 12 -13.27 -5.11 -19.24
C ARG A 12 -12.87 -3.71 -18.76
N PRO A 13 -12.30 -3.53 -17.55
CA PRO A 13 -11.92 -2.20 -17.08
C PRO A 13 -10.90 -1.53 -17.99
N PHE A 14 -9.96 -2.29 -18.57
CA PHE A 14 -8.96 -1.73 -19.48
C PHE A 14 -9.62 -1.06 -20.69
N ARG A 15 -10.52 -1.76 -21.38
CA ARG A 15 -11.24 -1.22 -22.56
C ARG A 15 -12.03 0.04 -22.24
N ARG A 16 -12.69 0.08 -21.07
CA ARG A 16 -13.41 1.26 -20.63
C ARG A 16 -12.45 2.41 -20.28
N ASN A 17 -11.34 2.09 -19.63
CA ASN A 17 -10.34 3.07 -19.22
C ASN A 17 -9.69 3.76 -20.43
N GLU A 18 -9.55 3.09 -21.59
CA GLU A 18 -9.09 3.72 -22.84
C GLU A 18 -9.96 4.94 -23.18
N GLU A 19 -11.28 4.83 -23.06
CA GLU A 19 -12.19 5.96 -23.27
C GLU A 19 -12.12 7.01 -22.15
N LEU A 20 -11.93 6.59 -20.90
CA LEU A 20 -11.88 7.51 -19.75
C LEU A 20 -10.58 8.31 -19.69
N ALA A 21 -9.46 7.77 -20.15
CA ALA A 21 -8.17 8.47 -20.22
C ALA A 21 -8.27 9.74 -21.08
N GLY A 22 -9.08 9.70 -22.14
CA GLY A 22 -9.39 10.85 -22.99
C GLY A 22 -10.27 11.93 -22.34
N LYS A 23 -10.83 11.69 -21.15
CA LYS A 23 -11.74 12.63 -20.44
C LYS A 23 -11.04 13.46 -19.37
N PHE A 24 -9.75 13.26 -19.15
CA PHE A 24 -8.97 14.07 -18.22
C PHE A 24 -8.81 15.47 -18.82
N ARG A 25 -8.94 16.51 -17.99
CA ARG A 25 -8.61 17.89 -18.35
C ARG A 25 -7.16 18.00 -18.83
N ASP A 26 -6.88 18.99 -19.69
CA ASP A 26 -5.57 19.13 -20.34
C ASP A 26 -4.41 19.28 -19.34
N ASP A 27 -4.63 19.99 -18.23
CA ASP A 27 -3.65 20.27 -17.17
C ASP A 27 -3.73 19.29 -15.98
N TRP A 28 -4.18 18.06 -16.22
CA TRP A 28 -4.49 17.05 -15.18
C TRP A 28 -3.34 16.72 -14.22
N THR A 29 -2.09 16.99 -14.61
CA THR A 29 -0.90 16.76 -13.77
C THR A 29 -0.70 17.82 -12.68
N SER A 30 -1.50 18.89 -12.70
CA SER A 30 -1.52 19.95 -11.70
C SER A 30 -2.81 19.89 -10.87
N GLY A 31 -2.92 20.73 -9.84
CA GLY A 31 -4.17 20.88 -9.10
C GLY A 31 -3.98 21.10 -7.60
N LYS A 32 -5.10 21.06 -6.89
CA LYS A 32 -5.15 21.17 -5.42
C LYS A 32 -4.84 19.82 -4.77
N ILE A 33 -3.99 19.86 -3.74
CA ILE A 33 -3.85 18.77 -2.78
C ILE A 33 -4.94 18.97 -1.72
N ASP A 34 -5.91 18.07 -1.68
CA ASP A 34 -7.08 18.14 -0.79
C ASP A 34 -7.32 16.78 -0.13
N SER A 35 -7.17 16.72 1.19
CA SER A 35 -7.31 15.47 1.94
C SER A 35 -8.74 14.94 1.96
N ALA A 36 -9.74 15.81 1.88
CA ALA A 36 -11.14 15.39 1.83
C ALA A 36 -11.45 14.67 0.50
N ALA A 37 -10.76 15.03 -0.58
CA ALA A 37 -10.85 14.30 -1.84
C ALA A 37 -10.19 12.91 -1.75
N THR A 38 -9.08 12.77 -1.01
CA THR A 38 -8.49 11.45 -0.70
C THR A 38 -9.50 10.58 0.05
N GLU A 39 -10.09 11.11 1.12
CA GLU A 39 -11.09 10.40 1.93
C GLU A 39 -12.33 9.98 1.12
N THR A 40 -12.82 10.88 0.27
CA THR A 40 -13.94 10.59 -0.65
C THR A 40 -13.62 9.41 -1.55
N LEU A 41 -12.44 9.40 -2.18
CA LEU A 41 -12.04 8.29 -3.04
C LEU A 41 -11.79 6.99 -2.25
N ILE A 42 -11.27 7.07 -1.03
CA ILE A 42 -11.15 5.90 -0.12
C ILE A 42 -12.53 5.25 0.10
N GLU A 43 -13.57 6.04 0.38
CA GLU A 43 -14.92 5.50 0.58
C GLU A 43 -15.49 4.85 -0.69
N THR A 44 -15.27 5.46 -1.86
CA THR A 44 -15.63 4.86 -3.14
C THR A 44 -14.91 3.52 -3.35
N LEU A 45 -13.61 3.45 -3.07
CA LEU A 45 -12.82 2.22 -3.21
C LEU A 45 -13.21 1.12 -2.19
N ARG A 46 -13.75 1.48 -1.03
CA ARG A 46 -14.25 0.53 -0.01
C ARG A 46 -15.53 -0.17 -0.42
N SER A 47 -16.41 0.53 -1.12
CA SER A 47 -17.81 0.10 -1.32
C SER A 47 -18.24 -0.01 -2.78
N GLY A 48 -17.73 0.87 -3.65
CA GLY A 48 -18.09 0.98 -5.06
C GLY A 48 -17.46 -0.09 -5.94
N SER A 49 -17.94 -0.18 -7.18
CA SER A 49 -17.42 -1.01 -8.25
C SER A 49 -16.10 -0.47 -8.82
N ASN A 50 -15.48 -1.23 -9.72
CA ASN A 50 -14.36 -0.74 -10.52
C ASN A 50 -14.77 0.48 -11.37
N ASP A 51 -16.01 0.50 -11.86
CA ASP A 51 -16.53 1.61 -12.64
C ASP A 51 -16.71 2.88 -11.81
N ASP A 52 -17.29 2.76 -10.61
CA ASP A 52 -17.45 3.87 -9.66
C ASP A 52 -16.08 4.47 -9.28
N ALA A 53 -15.08 3.61 -9.06
CA ALA A 53 -13.72 4.04 -8.74
C ALA A 53 -13.09 4.84 -9.88
N CYS A 54 -13.15 4.34 -11.12
CA CYS A 54 -12.61 5.05 -12.28
C CYS A 54 -13.35 6.37 -12.56
N ASP A 55 -14.67 6.39 -12.42
CA ASP A 55 -15.48 7.60 -12.62
C ASP A 55 -15.15 8.66 -11.57
N GLN A 56 -14.97 8.25 -10.31
CA GLN A 56 -14.55 9.16 -9.24
C GLN A 56 -13.15 9.76 -9.51
N VAL A 57 -12.22 8.98 -10.07
CA VAL A 57 -10.90 9.48 -10.47
C VAL A 57 -11.03 10.57 -11.53
N VAL A 58 -11.76 10.31 -12.62
CA VAL A 58 -11.99 11.30 -13.69
C VAL A 58 -12.67 12.55 -13.13
N GLN A 59 -13.68 12.38 -12.28
CA GLN A 59 -14.40 13.48 -11.65
C GLN A 59 -13.46 14.36 -10.82
N LEU A 60 -12.67 13.77 -9.92
CA LEU A 60 -11.76 14.52 -9.05
C LEU A 60 -10.70 15.26 -9.87
N ILE A 61 -10.08 14.58 -10.85
CA ILE A 61 -9.10 15.21 -11.74
C ILE A 61 -9.72 16.42 -12.46
N ASN A 62 -10.93 16.29 -13.00
CA ASN A 62 -11.62 17.35 -13.71
C ASN A 62 -12.12 18.48 -12.79
N GLN A 63 -12.27 18.23 -11.50
CA GLN A 63 -12.54 19.25 -10.47
C GLN A 63 -11.28 20.02 -10.04
N GLY A 64 -10.13 19.76 -10.66
CA GLY A 64 -8.89 20.45 -10.34
C GLY A 64 -8.10 19.81 -9.21
N ILE A 65 -8.38 18.56 -8.85
CA ILE A 65 -7.61 17.81 -7.85
C ILE A 65 -6.31 17.29 -8.46
N HIS A 66 -5.23 17.40 -7.70
CA HIS A 66 -3.91 16.92 -8.11
C HIS A 66 -3.83 15.38 -8.08
N PRO A 67 -3.18 14.72 -9.06
CA PRO A 67 -3.00 13.27 -9.12
C PRO A 67 -2.49 12.58 -7.85
N GLN A 68 -1.64 13.26 -7.09
CA GLN A 68 -1.12 12.75 -5.82
C GLN A 68 -2.24 12.36 -4.84
N VAL A 69 -3.36 13.12 -4.81
CA VAL A 69 -4.53 12.82 -3.98
C VAL A 69 -5.14 11.47 -4.34
N ILE A 70 -5.18 11.15 -5.64
CA ILE A 70 -5.68 9.88 -6.15
C ILE A 70 -4.76 8.75 -5.69
N TRP A 71 -3.45 8.90 -5.91
CA TRP A 71 -2.48 7.90 -5.50
C TRP A 71 -2.46 7.66 -3.99
N ASP A 72 -2.60 8.70 -3.16
CA ASP A 72 -2.70 8.55 -1.71
C ASP A 72 -3.86 7.63 -1.32
N ALA A 73 -5.03 7.81 -1.94
CA ALA A 73 -6.20 6.95 -1.70
C ALA A 73 -5.93 5.50 -2.13
N LEU A 74 -5.30 5.30 -3.29
CA LEU A 74 -4.96 3.97 -3.81
C LEU A 74 -3.99 3.23 -2.88
N HIS A 75 -2.92 3.89 -2.43
CA HIS A 75 -1.95 3.31 -1.49
C HIS A 75 -2.61 2.99 -0.13
N VAL A 76 -3.39 3.93 0.42
CA VAL A 76 -4.05 3.76 1.73
C VAL A 76 -5.03 2.59 1.70
N VAL A 77 -5.85 2.47 0.65
CA VAL A 77 -6.81 1.35 0.53
C VAL A 77 -6.10 0.02 0.31
N ALA A 78 -5.03 -0.02 -0.49
CA ALA A 78 -4.24 -1.24 -0.65
C ALA A 78 -3.66 -1.71 0.70
N GLY A 79 -3.12 -0.79 1.51
CA GLY A 79 -2.65 -1.10 2.87
C GLY A 79 -3.76 -1.50 3.84
N GLU A 80 -4.94 -0.87 3.76
CA GLU A 80 -6.10 -1.27 4.56
C GLU A 80 -6.51 -2.73 4.29
N MET A 81 -6.48 -3.18 3.02
CA MET A 81 -6.78 -4.57 2.68
C MET A 81 -5.84 -5.56 3.38
N VAL A 82 -4.59 -5.18 3.59
CA VAL A 82 -3.60 -6.00 4.31
C VAL A 82 -3.98 -6.14 5.78
N MET A 83 -4.46 -5.07 6.43
CA MET A 83 -5.02 -5.15 7.79
C MET A 83 -6.27 -6.04 7.82
N GLN A 84 -7.11 -5.94 6.80
CA GLN A 84 -8.39 -6.65 6.74
C GLN A 84 -8.23 -8.16 6.57
N GLN A 85 -7.25 -8.60 5.77
CA GLN A 85 -6.97 -10.00 5.49
C GLN A 85 -5.49 -10.18 5.11
N PRO A 86 -4.55 -10.32 6.07
CA PRO A 86 -3.11 -10.39 5.79
C PRO A 86 -2.75 -11.70 5.08
N ALA A 87 -2.89 -11.69 3.75
CA ALA A 87 -2.80 -12.86 2.88
C ALA A 87 -2.35 -12.48 1.48
N ILE A 88 -2.28 -13.48 0.59
CA ILE A 88 -1.72 -13.33 -0.76
C ILE A 88 -2.46 -12.33 -1.63
N VAL A 89 -3.79 -12.22 -1.53
CA VAL A 89 -4.58 -11.30 -2.37
C VAL A 89 -4.35 -9.83 -1.97
N PRO A 90 -4.44 -9.45 -0.68
CA PRO A 90 -4.09 -8.08 -0.26
C PRO A 90 -2.62 -7.74 -0.43
N LEU A 91 -1.71 -8.70 -0.27
CA LEU A 91 -0.32 -8.49 -0.65
C LEU A 91 -0.21 -8.05 -2.12
N HIS A 92 -1.00 -8.68 -3.00
CA HIS A 92 -1.01 -8.33 -4.41
C HIS A 92 -1.69 -6.99 -4.72
N SER A 93 -2.64 -6.51 -3.93
CA SER A 93 -3.19 -5.16 -4.12
C SER A 93 -2.10 -4.11 -3.90
N VAL A 94 -1.27 -4.28 -2.86
CA VAL A 94 -0.14 -3.40 -2.54
C VAL A 94 0.96 -3.49 -3.61
N THR A 95 1.42 -4.69 -3.94
CA THR A 95 2.52 -4.83 -4.92
C THR A 95 2.10 -4.40 -6.34
N THR A 96 0.83 -4.57 -6.71
CA THR A 96 0.28 -4.05 -7.97
C THR A 96 0.22 -2.52 -7.94
N THR A 97 -0.20 -1.94 -6.82
CA THR A 97 -0.24 -0.48 -6.63
C THR A 97 1.14 0.13 -6.77
N ASN A 98 2.15 -0.43 -6.10
CA ASN A 98 3.55 -0.01 -6.25
C ASN A 98 4.03 -0.13 -7.71
N ALA A 99 3.79 -1.27 -8.37
CA ALA A 99 4.22 -1.46 -9.76
C ALA A 99 3.58 -0.44 -10.74
N LEU A 100 2.29 -0.16 -10.58
CA LEU A 100 1.59 0.82 -11.40
C LEU A 100 2.03 2.26 -11.08
N ARG A 101 2.32 2.57 -9.81
CA ARG A 101 2.88 3.86 -9.40
C ARG A 101 4.26 4.08 -10.00
N TYR A 102 5.14 3.08 -9.93
CA TYR A 102 6.46 3.13 -10.52
C TYR A 102 6.40 3.35 -12.04
N ALA A 103 5.53 2.59 -12.74
CA ALA A 103 5.32 2.78 -14.17
C ALA A 103 4.77 4.19 -14.48
N TYR A 104 3.88 4.72 -13.65
CA TYR A 104 3.31 6.06 -13.81
C TYR A 104 4.36 7.17 -13.70
N GLU A 105 5.33 7.01 -12.79
CA GLU A 105 6.40 8.00 -12.58
C GLU A 105 7.51 7.91 -13.63
N THR A 106 7.73 6.72 -14.20
CA THR A 106 8.83 6.49 -15.16
C THR A 106 8.38 6.51 -16.63
N CYS A 107 7.08 6.48 -16.90
CA CYS A 107 6.54 6.56 -18.25
C CYS A 107 6.56 8.01 -18.78
N GLY A 108 7.09 8.20 -19.99
CA GLY A 108 7.04 9.48 -20.69
C GLY A 108 5.77 9.73 -21.52
N ASP A 109 4.92 8.71 -21.69
CA ASP A 109 3.70 8.80 -22.47
C ASP A 109 2.50 9.20 -21.59
N ASP A 110 1.84 10.31 -21.94
CA ASP A 110 0.78 10.91 -21.10
C ASP A 110 -0.47 10.04 -21.01
N GLU A 111 -0.90 9.45 -22.14
CA GLU A 111 -2.06 8.55 -22.18
C GLU A 111 -1.83 7.31 -21.31
N THR A 112 -0.66 6.69 -21.41
CA THR A 112 -0.27 5.56 -20.58
C THR A 112 -0.30 5.91 -19.09
N ARG A 113 0.15 7.11 -18.69
CA ARG A 113 0.09 7.53 -17.28
C ARG A 113 -1.35 7.63 -16.76
N ARG A 114 -2.27 8.20 -17.54
CA ARG A 114 -3.70 8.25 -17.20
C ARG A 114 -4.27 6.84 -17.06
N MET A 115 -3.93 5.96 -18.01
CA MET A 115 -4.33 4.55 -18.01
C MET A 115 -3.83 3.80 -16.78
N LEU A 116 -2.58 3.97 -16.38
CA LEU A 116 -2.00 3.30 -15.21
C LEU A 116 -2.74 3.66 -13.91
N MET A 117 -3.11 4.94 -13.75
CA MET A 117 -3.88 5.41 -12.59
C MET A 117 -5.29 4.83 -12.58
N LEU A 118 -6.01 4.91 -13.70
CA LEU A 118 -7.36 4.34 -13.83
C LEU A 118 -7.35 2.83 -13.63
N GLN A 119 -6.33 2.14 -14.13
CA GLN A 119 -6.22 0.69 -14.00
C GLN A 119 -6.02 0.27 -12.55
N ASN A 120 -5.22 1.02 -11.78
CA ASN A 120 -5.09 0.75 -10.35
C ASN A 120 -6.41 0.99 -9.61
N ALA A 121 -7.11 2.09 -9.92
CA ALA A 121 -8.42 2.39 -9.34
C ALA A 121 -9.45 1.27 -9.61
N ALA A 122 -9.45 0.71 -10.82
CA ALA A 122 -10.29 -0.45 -11.16
C ALA A 122 -9.89 -1.73 -10.41
N PHE A 123 -8.60 -1.98 -10.21
CA PHE A 123 -8.11 -3.21 -9.61
C PHE A 123 -8.41 -3.31 -8.11
N LEU A 124 -8.42 -2.22 -7.36
CA LEU A 124 -8.66 -2.29 -5.91
C LEU A 124 -10.04 -2.90 -5.55
N PRO A 125 -11.17 -2.47 -6.15
CA PRO A 125 -12.45 -3.16 -5.99
C PRO A 125 -12.42 -4.65 -6.40
N MET A 126 -11.62 -5.00 -7.42
CA MET A 126 -11.46 -6.39 -7.85
C MET A 126 -10.67 -7.22 -6.83
N PHE A 127 -9.59 -6.67 -6.25
CA PHE A 127 -8.87 -7.30 -5.15
C PHE A 127 -9.77 -7.49 -3.94
N ARG A 128 -10.59 -6.49 -3.59
CA ARG A 128 -11.60 -6.59 -2.52
C ARG A 128 -12.57 -7.76 -2.75
N SER A 129 -13.07 -7.92 -3.97
CA SER A 129 -13.91 -9.07 -4.35
C SER A 129 -13.16 -10.39 -4.24
N GLY A 130 -11.90 -10.42 -4.68
CA GLY A 130 -11.01 -11.58 -4.55
C GLY A 130 -10.72 -11.99 -3.11
N MET A 131 -10.60 -11.02 -2.19
CA MET A 131 -10.45 -11.28 -0.75
C MET A 131 -11.66 -11.99 -0.17
N ARG A 132 -12.87 -11.49 -0.47
CA ARG A 132 -14.15 -12.07 -0.03
C ARG A 132 -14.31 -13.50 -0.55
N GLY A 133 -13.87 -13.78 -1.77
CA GLY A 133 -13.88 -15.13 -2.34
C GLY A 133 -12.91 -16.12 -1.67
N ARG A 134 -11.98 -15.66 -0.83
CA ARG A 134 -10.95 -16.49 -0.16
C ARG A 134 -11.11 -16.61 1.35
N GLY A 135 -12.17 -16.06 1.92
CA GLY A 135 -12.48 -16.23 3.34
C GLY A 135 -12.97 -14.94 4.00
N GLY A 136 -12.94 -14.94 5.34
CA GLY A 136 -13.33 -13.79 6.14
C GLY A 136 -12.45 -12.56 5.86
N VAL A 137 -13.09 -11.41 5.76
CA VAL A 137 -12.47 -10.09 5.65
C VAL A 137 -12.90 -9.33 6.90
N SER A 138 -11.94 -8.92 7.74
CA SER A 138 -12.27 -8.20 8.97
C SER A 138 -12.78 -6.79 8.69
N GLU A 139 -13.64 -6.28 9.56
CA GLU A 139 -14.24 -4.93 9.44
C GLU A 139 -13.34 -3.84 10.05
N VAL A 140 -12.04 -3.94 9.82
CA VAL A 140 -11.07 -2.92 10.28
C VAL A 140 -10.96 -1.79 9.27
N ASN A 141 -10.74 -0.57 9.78
CA ASN A 141 -10.63 0.65 9.00
C ASN A 141 -9.36 1.38 9.43
N VAL A 142 -8.50 1.70 8.46
CA VAL A 142 -7.21 2.33 8.72
C VAL A 142 -7.34 3.75 9.29
N GLY A 143 -8.42 4.46 8.96
CA GLY A 143 -8.77 5.76 9.52
C GLY A 143 -9.23 5.70 10.99
N LYS A 144 -9.52 4.51 11.51
CA LYS A 144 -9.86 4.25 12.91
C LYS A 144 -8.70 3.59 13.68
N LEU A 145 -7.51 3.54 13.09
CA LEU A 145 -6.34 2.99 13.77
C LEU A 145 -5.87 3.99 14.84
N ASP A 146 -6.08 3.64 16.10
CA ASP A 146 -5.67 4.46 17.24
C ASP A 146 -4.15 4.35 17.45
N PRO A 147 -3.41 5.48 17.46
CA PRO A 147 -1.98 5.45 17.72
C PRO A 147 -1.70 5.04 19.17
N HIS A 148 -0.79 4.07 19.34
CA HIS A 148 -0.26 3.69 20.64
C HIS A 148 1.23 4.05 20.68
N LYS A 149 1.69 4.80 21.69
CA LYS A 149 3.11 5.11 21.78
C LYS A 149 3.84 3.89 22.37
N PRO A 150 4.83 3.30 21.68
CA PRO A 150 5.66 2.26 22.28
C PRO A 150 6.46 2.80 23.47
N THR A 151 6.94 1.88 24.30
CA THR A 151 7.73 2.19 25.49
C THR A 151 9.21 2.31 25.14
N GLY A 152 9.96 3.02 25.99
CA GLY A 152 11.40 3.12 25.84
C GLY A 152 11.87 4.21 24.88
N ASP A 153 13.16 4.17 24.57
CA ASP A 153 13.76 5.06 23.59
C ASP A 153 13.45 4.63 22.15
N THR A 154 14.11 5.27 21.18
CA THR A 154 13.77 5.05 19.76
C THR A 154 14.16 3.65 19.27
N GLU A 155 15.28 3.09 19.75
CA GLU A 155 15.74 1.76 19.35
C GLU A 155 14.87 0.67 20.02
N GLU A 156 14.64 0.82 21.33
CA GLU A 156 13.76 -0.06 22.11
C GLU A 156 12.34 -0.10 21.51
N SER A 157 11.82 1.05 21.08
CA SER A 157 10.51 1.15 20.43
C SER A 157 10.41 0.32 19.15
N VAL A 158 11.45 0.34 18.31
CA VAL A 158 11.48 -0.42 17.05
C VAL A 158 11.55 -1.92 17.33
N GLU A 159 12.37 -2.34 18.29
CA GLU A 159 12.43 -3.73 18.73
C GLU A 159 11.08 -4.21 19.29
N GLU A 160 10.42 -3.39 20.10
CA GLU A 160 9.10 -3.66 20.66
C GLU A 160 8.06 -3.85 19.55
N ILE A 161 8.02 -2.96 18.55
CA ILE A 161 7.11 -3.05 17.39
C ILE A 161 7.27 -4.39 16.67
N PHE A 162 8.50 -4.77 16.30
CA PHE A 162 8.73 -6.01 15.55
C PHE A 162 8.60 -7.27 16.40
N ALA A 163 8.79 -7.18 17.72
CA ALA A 163 8.50 -8.28 18.65
C ALA A 163 7.00 -8.47 18.83
N THR A 164 6.23 -7.39 18.92
CA THR A 164 4.77 -7.40 19.04
C THR A 164 4.13 -7.87 17.74
N LEU A 165 4.69 -7.55 16.57
CA LEU A 165 4.20 -8.01 15.27
C LEU A 165 4.06 -9.54 15.19
N GLY A 166 4.97 -10.29 15.83
CA GLY A 166 4.93 -11.75 15.84
C GLY A 166 3.80 -12.36 16.67
N THR A 167 3.13 -11.58 17.52
CA THR A 167 2.09 -12.05 18.44
C THR A 167 0.76 -11.31 18.29
N ASP A 168 0.79 -10.00 18.08
CA ASP A 168 -0.38 -9.14 17.88
C ASP A 168 -0.08 -8.09 16.79
N PRO A 169 -0.35 -8.43 15.51
CA PRO A 169 -0.13 -7.52 14.40
C PRO A 169 -0.93 -6.21 14.48
N MET A 170 -2.11 -6.24 15.09
CA MET A 170 -2.93 -5.03 15.24
C MET A 170 -2.28 -4.07 16.23
N GLN A 171 -1.85 -4.57 17.39
CA GLN A 171 -1.11 -3.76 18.35
C GLN A 171 0.19 -3.21 17.74
N ALA A 172 0.93 -4.02 16.97
CA ALA A 172 2.13 -3.57 16.29
C ALA A 172 1.85 -2.43 15.28
N ALA A 173 0.72 -2.47 14.57
CA ALA A 173 0.29 -1.39 13.69
C ALA A 173 -0.05 -0.11 14.46
N GLN A 174 -0.77 -0.22 15.58
CA GLN A 174 -1.06 0.91 16.47
C GLN A 174 0.23 1.52 17.03
N MET A 175 1.19 0.69 17.45
CA MET A 175 2.51 1.09 17.92
C MET A 175 3.31 1.81 16.84
N THR A 176 3.32 1.25 15.62
CA THR A 176 3.96 1.87 14.46
C THR A 176 3.39 3.26 14.19
N LEU A 177 2.06 3.38 14.22
CA LEU A 177 1.40 4.67 14.00
C LEU A 177 1.74 5.69 15.09
N GLY A 178 1.74 5.28 16.36
CA GLY A 178 2.09 6.17 17.48
C GLY A 178 3.56 6.57 17.48
N TYR A 179 4.45 5.64 17.13
CA TYR A 179 5.89 5.89 16.96
C TYR A 179 6.16 6.92 15.85
N LEU A 180 5.52 6.75 14.69
CA LEU A 180 5.71 7.66 13.55
C LEU A 180 5.02 9.00 13.74
N ARG A 181 3.85 9.07 14.40
CA ARG A 181 3.16 10.34 14.64
C ARG A 181 3.80 11.22 15.70
N ASP A 182 4.76 10.71 16.46
CA ASP A 182 5.56 11.53 17.36
C ASP A 182 6.42 12.50 16.53
N PRO A 183 6.17 13.83 16.63
CA PRO A 183 6.85 14.80 15.77
C PRO A 183 8.34 14.91 16.04
N GLU A 184 8.82 14.46 17.21
CA GLU A 184 10.23 14.50 17.55
C GLU A 184 11.03 13.54 16.66
N ASN A 185 11.98 14.10 15.90
CA ASN A 185 12.87 13.35 15.01
C ASN A 185 12.12 12.42 14.01
N HIS A 186 10.93 12.82 13.56
CA HIS A 186 10.06 12.04 12.65
C HIS A 186 10.80 11.31 11.52
N SER A 187 11.62 12.03 10.76
CA SER A 187 12.35 11.45 9.61
C SER A 187 13.41 10.42 10.04
N ALA A 188 14.05 10.62 11.20
CA ALA A 188 14.99 9.65 11.74
C ALA A 188 14.25 8.40 12.24
N LYS A 189 13.10 8.58 12.90
CA LYS A 189 12.23 7.49 13.36
C LYS A 189 11.75 6.62 12.21
N ALA A 190 11.20 7.25 11.16
CA ALA A 190 10.76 6.55 9.95
C ALA A 190 11.91 5.77 9.30
N LYS A 191 13.08 6.40 9.16
CA LYS A 191 14.28 5.74 8.62
C LYS A 191 14.69 4.52 9.46
N GLN A 192 14.73 4.63 10.78
CA GLN A 192 15.11 3.53 11.66
C GLN A 192 14.16 2.34 11.57
N LEU A 193 12.84 2.60 11.56
CA LEU A 193 11.83 1.56 11.37
C LEU A 193 11.99 0.85 10.01
N ILE A 194 12.18 1.64 8.94
CA ILE A 194 12.40 1.12 7.57
C ILE A 194 13.67 0.29 7.48
N ASP A 195 14.77 0.75 8.10
CA ASP A 195 16.04 0.02 8.07
C ASP A 195 15.96 -1.29 8.87
N ALA A 196 15.27 -1.29 10.02
CA ALA A 196 14.99 -2.52 10.76
C ALA A 196 14.15 -3.51 9.94
N ALA A 197 13.09 -3.03 9.25
CA ALA A 197 12.30 -3.86 8.34
C ALA A 197 13.17 -4.49 7.23
N ARG A 198 14.09 -3.72 6.64
CA ARG A 198 15.04 -4.21 5.63
C ARG A 198 15.93 -5.33 6.17
N VAL A 199 16.51 -5.14 7.35
CA VAL A 199 17.33 -6.17 7.98
C VAL A 199 16.51 -7.44 8.23
N LEU A 200 15.28 -7.29 8.76
CA LEU A 200 14.41 -8.42 9.06
C LEU A 200 13.97 -9.18 7.81
N VAL A 201 13.66 -8.53 6.69
CA VAL A 201 13.30 -9.26 5.46
C VAL A 201 14.48 -10.07 4.92
N PHE A 202 15.72 -9.55 4.95
CA PHE A 202 16.88 -10.33 4.53
C PHE A 202 17.19 -11.50 5.47
N ARG A 203 16.97 -11.31 6.77
CA ARG A 203 17.22 -12.36 7.77
C ARG A 203 16.15 -13.44 7.79
N LYS A 204 14.88 -13.06 7.70
CA LYS A 204 13.72 -13.91 7.99
C LYS A 204 12.88 -14.25 6.75
N GLY A 205 13.09 -13.58 5.63
CA GLY A 205 12.36 -13.81 4.38
C GLY A 205 12.73 -15.16 3.76
N THR A 206 11.72 -15.91 3.31
CA THR A 206 11.90 -17.28 2.76
C THR A 206 11.34 -17.45 1.37
N ASN A 207 10.55 -16.49 0.87
CA ASN A 207 9.97 -16.57 -0.46
C ASN A 207 9.86 -15.19 -1.11
N ALA A 208 9.68 -15.16 -2.44
CA ALA A 208 9.65 -13.93 -3.23
C ALA A 208 8.56 -12.92 -2.78
N HIS A 209 7.46 -13.37 -2.16
CA HIS A 209 6.43 -12.48 -1.64
C HIS A 209 6.93 -11.62 -0.49
N ASP A 210 7.76 -12.18 0.39
CA ASP A 210 8.33 -11.43 1.52
C ASP A 210 9.17 -10.25 1.01
N TYR A 211 10.00 -10.49 -0.01
CA TYR A 211 10.89 -9.47 -0.58
C TYR A 211 10.14 -8.41 -1.38
N LYS A 212 9.24 -8.81 -2.31
CA LYS A 212 8.54 -7.85 -3.17
C LYS A 212 7.55 -6.99 -2.39
N PHE A 213 6.86 -7.57 -1.39
CA PHE A 213 5.95 -6.81 -0.53
C PHE A 213 6.73 -5.82 0.34
N SER A 214 7.78 -6.28 1.03
CA SER A 214 8.58 -5.39 1.87
C SER A 214 9.23 -4.27 1.04
N SER A 215 9.72 -4.58 -0.17
CA SER A 215 10.29 -3.54 -1.04
C SER A 215 9.24 -2.50 -1.45
N ALA A 216 8.06 -2.96 -1.87
CA ALA A 216 6.95 -2.08 -2.28
C ALA A 216 6.56 -1.08 -1.18
N ILE A 217 6.33 -1.56 0.05
CA ILE A 217 5.82 -0.67 1.11
C ILE A 217 6.87 0.31 1.63
N LEU A 218 8.15 -0.10 1.62
CA LEU A 218 9.24 0.74 2.11
C LEU A 218 9.64 1.80 1.06
N GLU A 219 9.41 1.52 -0.23
CA GLU A 219 9.54 2.47 -1.33
C GLU A 219 8.36 3.45 -1.33
N ASP A 220 7.14 2.93 -1.39
CA ASP A 220 5.90 3.72 -1.47
C ASP A 220 5.74 4.72 -0.32
N TYR A 221 6.29 4.43 0.87
CA TYR A 221 6.29 5.37 2.00
C TYR A 221 6.75 6.79 1.60
N TYR A 222 7.73 6.89 0.71
CA TYR A 222 8.27 8.16 0.24
C TYR A 222 7.45 8.79 -0.90
N HIS A 223 6.57 8.03 -1.54
CA HIS A 223 5.66 8.50 -2.60
C HIS A 223 4.26 8.86 -2.09
N VAL A 224 3.91 8.43 -0.87
CA VAL A 224 2.65 8.80 -0.20
C VAL A 224 2.81 10.14 0.51
N SER A 225 1.79 11.00 0.43
CA SER A 225 1.82 12.33 1.05
C SER A 225 2.05 12.25 2.57
N PRO A 226 2.70 13.27 3.19
CA PRO A 226 3.01 13.26 4.62
C PRO A 226 1.82 12.98 5.55
N GLN A 227 0.63 13.44 5.19
CA GLN A 227 -0.60 13.21 5.94
C GLN A 227 -1.01 11.72 6.02
N TRP A 228 -0.63 10.93 5.01
CA TRP A 228 -1.08 9.55 4.84
C TRP A 228 0.03 8.52 5.03
N ARG A 229 1.30 8.89 4.84
CA ARG A 229 2.43 7.93 4.77
C ARG A 229 2.64 7.12 6.05
N ASP A 230 2.42 7.72 7.22
CA ASP A 230 2.60 7.02 8.50
C ASP A 230 1.47 5.99 8.71
N THR A 231 0.25 6.38 8.36
CA THR A 231 -0.92 5.51 8.33
C THR A 231 -0.73 4.37 7.33
N TYR A 232 -0.18 4.65 6.14
CA TYR A 232 0.15 3.66 5.12
C TYR A 232 1.20 2.66 5.63
N LEU A 233 2.30 3.11 6.24
CA LEU A 233 3.33 2.19 6.74
C LEU A 233 2.80 1.34 7.89
N ALA A 234 2.02 1.93 8.80
CA ALA A 234 1.39 1.22 9.91
C ALA A 234 0.41 0.13 9.42
N SER A 235 -0.41 0.41 8.40
CA SER A 235 -1.38 -0.58 7.89
C SER A 235 -0.73 -1.77 7.19
N ASN A 236 0.46 -1.58 6.63
CA ASN A 236 1.18 -2.61 5.89
C ASN A 236 2.09 -3.51 6.76
N ILE A 237 2.30 -3.19 8.04
CA ILE A 237 3.24 -3.96 8.89
C ILE A 237 2.85 -5.43 9.07
N PHE A 238 1.56 -5.77 8.93
CA PHE A 238 1.00 -7.12 9.15
C PHE A 238 1.68 -8.23 8.35
N LEU A 239 2.31 -7.89 7.22
CA LEU A 239 3.00 -8.85 6.36
C LEU A 239 4.52 -8.68 6.35
N LEU A 240 5.07 -7.71 7.10
CA LEU A 240 6.51 -7.62 7.35
C LEU A 240 7.02 -8.81 8.17
N ARG A 241 8.33 -8.89 8.33
CA ARG A 241 8.97 -9.94 9.13
C ARG A 241 9.09 -9.47 10.56
N ASP A 242 8.54 -10.25 11.48
CA ASP A 242 8.70 -10.07 12.92
C ASP A 242 10.10 -10.52 13.38
N SER A 243 10.53 -10.00 14.54
CA SER A 243 11.86 -10.30 15.10
C SER A 243 11.97 -11.72 15.67
N LYS A 244 10.84 -12.32 16.08
CA LYS A 244 10.75 -13.62 16.76
C LYS A 244 10.82 -14.82 15.81
N ARG A 245 10.55 -14.63 14.51
CA ARG A 245 10.66 -15.66 13.48
C ARG A 245 12.07 -16.24 13.41
N ALA A 246 12.23 -17.50 13.01
CA ALA A 246 13.56 -18.05 12.78
C ALA A 246 14.27 -17.35 11.60
N ASP A 247 15.59 -17.19 11.69
CA ASP A 247 16.40 -16.78 10.55
C ASP A 247 16.28 -17.82 9.42
N ASN A 248 16.35 -17.36 8.17
CA ASN A 248 16.27 -18.22 7.00
C ASN A 248 17.50 -19.13 6.91
N GLN A 249 17.38 -20.19 6.11
CA GLN A 249 18.44 -21.20 5.97
C GLN A 249 19.74 -20.62 5.42
N LEU A 250 19.70 -19.55 4.63
CA LEU A 250 20.91 -18.92 4.11
C LEU A 250 21.70 -18.24 5.23
N VAL A 251 21.03 -17.49 6.10
CA VAL A 251 21.68 -16.85 7.26
C VAL A 251 22.27 -17.89 8.20
N GLN A 252 21.53 -18.97 8.49
CA GLN A 252 22.04 -20.07 9.31
C GLN A 252 23.31 -20.67 8.70
N ARG A 253 23.32 -20.92 7.38
CA ARG A 253 24.51 -21.43 6.67
C ARG A 253 25.69 -20.46 6.71
N ILE A 254 25.45 -19.15 6.60
CA ILE A 254 26.51 -18.13 6.70
C ILE A 254 27.11 -18.13 8.11
N GLN A 255 26.28 -18.14 9.16
CA GLN A 255 26.74 -18.18 10.54
C GLN A 255 27.56 -19.44 10.83
N SER A 256 27.09 -20.61 10.39
CA SER A 256 27.85 -21.87 10.55
C SER A 256 29.16 -21.90 9.78
N ALA A 257 29.30 -21.15 8.68
CA ALA A 257 30.54 -21.08 7.90
C ALA A 257 31.58 -20.11 8.49
N LEU A 258 31.15 -19.20 9.37
CA LEU A 258 32.00 -18.19 10.02
C LEU A 258 32.34 -18.53 11.48
N ALA A 259 31.72 -19.59 12.04
CA ALA A 259 32.01 -20.14 13.36
C ALA A 259 33.19 -21.11 13.32
#